data_AF-A0A7S2T651-F1
#
_entry.id   AF-A0A7S2T651-F1
#
_cell.length_a   1.000
_cell.length_b   1.000
_cell.length_c   1.000
_cell.angle_alpha   90.00
_cell.angle_beta   90.00
_cell.angle_gamma   90.00
#
_symmetry.space_group_name_H-M   'P 1'
#
loop_
_entity.id
_entity.type
_entity.pdbx_description
1 polymer ?
#
loop_
_entity_poly.entity_id
_entity_poly.type
_entity_poly.pdbx_seq_one_letter_code
_entity_poly.pdbx_strand_id
1 'polypeptide(L)'
;MGNVISALASESPTAAGMGDSALANDAGSGGEQNSHVPYRDSKLTRILRDALGGNSKTVMIACVSPCTLDCDESVNTLRYAQRARSITNVVTKDALDALQGDNIEALREALNRTKAENALLKKQLCLCRSEVSTLKSIIKFGTHK
;
A
#
# COMPACT_ATOMS: atom_id res chain seq x y z
N MET A 1 -3.95 5.88 19.96
CA MET A 1 -3.99 6.88 18.86
C MET A 1 -3.46 8.25 19.28
N GLY A 2 -3.81 8.76 20.47
CA GLY A 2 -3.27 10.02 21.01
C GLY A 2 -1.75 10.14 20.92
N ASN A 3 -1.01 9.10 21.33
CA ASN A 3 0.46 9.12 21.32
C ASN A 3 1.05 9.30 19.91
N VAL A 4 0.45 8.67 18.90
CA VAL A 4 0.87 8.80 17.50
C VAL A 4 0.67 10.23 17.00
N ILE A 5 -0.51 10.80 17.26
CA ILE A 5 -0.81 12.17 16.84
C ILE A 5 0.07 13.18 17.57
N SER A 6 0.32 13.01 18.87
CA SER A 6 1.21 13.89 19.62
C SER A 6 2.64 13.85 19.09
N ALA A 7 3.16 12.66 18.75
CA ALA A 7 4.51 12.50 18.21
C ALA A 7 4.67 13.10 16.80
N LEU A 8 3.64 12.99 15.96
CA LEU A 8 3.67 13.55 14.60
C LEU A 8 3.39 15.06 14.58
N ALA A 9 2.54 15.55 15.48
CA ALA A 9 2.16 16.95 15.52
C ALA A 9 3.28 17.87 16.04
N SER A 10 4.30 17.33 16.71
CA SER A 10 5.44 18.09 17.24
C SER A 10 6.52 18.42 16.21
N GLU A 11 6.47 17.88 15.00
CA GLU A 11 7.49 18.11 13.97
C GLU A 11 7.29 19.42 13.17
N SER A 12 6.37 20.29 13.56
CA SER A 12 6.28 21.63 12.98
C SER A 12 7.40 22.54 13.51
N PRO A 13 8.25 23.16 12.66
CA PRO A 13 9.24 24.12 13.10
C PRO A 13 8.54 25.46 13.36
N THR A 14 7.94 25.61 14.54
CA THR A 14 7.47 26.91 15.02
C THR A 14 8.44 27.43 16.06
N ALA A 15 9.28 28.37 15.62
CA ALA A 15 10.02 29.27 16.48
C ALA A 15 9.06 30.05 17.39
N ALA A 16 9.08 29.78 18.69
CA ALA A 16 8.84 30.72 19.81
C ALA A 16 8.60 29.96 21.13
N GLY A 17 9.36 30.32 22.18
CA GLY A 17 8.92 30.14 23.57
C GLY A 17 9.86 29.35 24.49
N MET A 18 10.69 30.07 25.24
CA MET A 18 11.26 29.64 26.53
C MET A 18 10.15 29.19 27.51
N GLY A 19 10.38 28.14 28.30
CA GLY A 19 9.60 27.89 29.53
C GLY A 19 9.48 26.44 30.03
N ASP A 20 10.50 25.99 30.77
CA ASP A 20 10.48 25.15 31.98
C ASP A 20 9.57 23.90 32.09
N SER A 21 10.18 22.69 32.14
CA SER A 21 10.22 21.80 33.32
C SER A 21 10.54 20.32 33.00
N ALA A 22 11.30 19.71 33.93
CA ALA A 22 11.41 18.29 34.25
C ALA A 22 12.30 17.34 33.38
N LEU A 23 13.55 17.21 33.82
CA LEU A 23 14.32 15.97 34.05
C LEU A 23 13.91 14.71 33.25
N ALA A 24 14.69 14.40 32.21
CA ALA A 24 14.96 13.02 31.82
C ALA A 24 16.37 12.92 31.21
N ASN A 25 17.25 12.18 31.87
CA ASN A 25 18.47 11.64 31.29
C ASN A 25 18.09 10.73 30.11
N ASP A 26 18.63 10.99 28.92
CA ASP A 26 19.26 9.94 28.12
C ASP A 26 20.28 10.54 27.16
N ALA A 27 21.45 9.93 27.12
CA ALA A 27 22.58 10.34 26.32
C ALA A 27 22.48 9.68 24.95
N GLY A 28 22.45 10.47 23.86
CA GLY A 28 22.62 9.87 22.54
C GLY A 28 22.27 10.75 21.35
N SER A 29 23.33 11.26 20.72
CA SER A 29 23.43 11.53 19.28
C SER A 29 22.54 12.61 18.65
N GLY A 30 23.19 13.73 18.30
CA GLY A 30 22.70 14.62 17.25
C GLY A 30 22.61 13.90 15.91
N GLY A 31 21.50 14.13 15.22
CA GLY A 31 21.16 13.60 13.92
C GLY A 31 19.64 13.51 13.86
N GLU A 32 19.03 14.35 13.01
CA GLU A 32 17.60 14.42 12.65
C GLU A 32 16.69 13.55 13.54
N GLN A 33 16.07 14.19 14.54
CA GLN A 33 15.20 13.55 15.53
C GLN A 33 13.97 12.92 14.86
N ASN A 34 14.14 11.76 14.22
CA ASN A 34 13.06 10.91 13.79
C ASN A 34 12.54 10.20 15.04
N SER A 35 11.81 10.97 15.84
CA SER A 35 11.16 10.53 17.07
C SER A 35 10.35 9.28 16.74
N HIS A 36 10.56 8.19 17.47
CA HIS A 36 9.88 6.93 17.21
C HIS A 36 8.37 7.12 17.35
N VAL A 37 7.65 7.17 16.23
CA VAL A 37 6.19 7.27 16.24
C VAL A 37 5.58 5.89 16.54
N PRO A 38 4.82 5.74 17.65
CA PRO A 38 4.40 4.44 18.15
C PRO A 38 3.15 3.89 17.43
N TYR A 39 3.23 3.70 16.11
CA TYR A 39 2.13 3.08 15.35
C TYR A 39 1.84 1.65 15.80
N ARG A 40 2.78 1.00 16.49
CA ARG A 40 2.69 -0.42 16.86
C ARG A 40 1.85 -0.68 18.10
N ASP A 41 1.48 0.35 18.87
CA ASP A 41 0.71 0.21 20.11
C ASP A 41 -0.68 -0.41 19.89
N SER A 42 -1.28 -0.20 18.71
CA SER A 42 -2.58 -0.78 18.38
C SER A 42 -2.66 -1.25 16.92
N LYS A 43 -3.55 -2.20 16.63
CA LYS A 43 -3.83 -2.60 15.25
C LYS A 43 -4.40 -1.45 14.42
N LEU A 44 -5.22 -0.61 15.05
CA LEU A 44 -5.86 0.54 14.41
C LEU A 44 -4.81 1.57 13.95
N THR A 45 -3.83 1.91 14.78
CA THR A 45 -2.70 2.80 14.41
C THR A 45 -1.76 2.21 13.35
N ARG A 46 -1.71 0.88 13.20
CA ARG A 46 -0.93 0.25 12.12
C ARG A 46 -1.63 0.40 10.78
N ILE A 47 -2.94 0.18 10.74
CA ILE A 47 -3.74 0.35 9.52
C ILE A 47 -3.75 1.82 9.10
N LEU A 48 -3.91 2.73 10.06
CA LEU A 48 -3.95 4.18 9.81
C LEU A 48 -2.56 4.83 9.70
N ARG A 49 -1.48 4.06 9.64
CA ARG A 49 -0.12 4.61 9.47
C ARG A 49 -0.04 5.48 8.22
N ASP A 50 -0.61 5.00 7.11
CA ASP A 50 -0.55 5.74 5.85
C ASP A 50 -1.40 7.02 5.87
N ALA A 51 -2.46 7.01 6.68
CA ALA A 51 -3.33 8.15 6.89
C ALA A 51 -2.72 9.21 7.83
N LEU A 52 -1.77 8.85 8.69
CA LEU A 52 -1.16 9.72 9.69
C LEU A 52 0.35 9.79 9.43
N GLY A 53 0.80 10.68 8.55
CA GLY A 53 2.22 10.88 8.18
C GLY A 53 2.72 10.05 6.99
N GLY A 54 1.83 9.43 6.21
CA GLY A 54 2.19 8.57 5.07
C GLY A 54 1.63 9.04 3.72
N ASN A 55 1.45 8.10 2.80
CA ASN A 55 1.01 8.35 1.42
C ASN A 55 -0.52 8.32 1.29
N SER A 56 -1.22 9.26 1.94
CA SER A 56 -2.67 9.34 1.83
C SER A 56 -3.22 10.75 2.01
N LYS A 57 -4.34 11.04 1.35
CA LYS A 57 -5.12 12.25 1.60
C LYS A 57 -6.12 11.96 2.71
N THR A 58 -5.84 12.49 3.89
CA THR A 58 -6.63 12.20 5.10
C THR A 58 -7.50 13.38 5.48
N VAL A 59 -8.75 13.09 5.84
CA VAL A 59 -9.68 14.05 6.45
C VAL A 59 -10.17 13.47 7.77
N MET A 60 -10.09 14.26 8.84
CA MET A 60 -10.65 13.92 10.14
C MET A 60 -11.96 14.69 10.36
N ILE A 61 -13.02 13.98 10.77
CA ILE A 61 -14.29 14.58 11.18
C ILE A 61 -14.37 14.50 12.70
N ALA A 62 -14.49 15.65 13.36
CA ALA A 62 -14.67 15.74 14.81
C ALA A 62 -16.16 15.89 15.13
N CYS A 63 -16.74 14.91 15.81
CA CYS A 63 -18.11 14.95 16.29
C CYS A 63 -18.11 15.47 17.73
N VAL A 64 -18.80 16.59 17.99
CA VAL A 64 -18.88 17.21 19.31
C VAL A 64 -20.34 17.41 19.73
N SER A 65 -20.59 17.33 21.04
CA SER A 65 -21.89 17.57 21.65
C SER A 65 -21.97 19.02 22.14
N PRO A 66 -23.07 19.76 21.88
CA PRO A 66 -23.27 21.11 22.41
C PRO A 66 -23.73 21.12 23.88
N CYS A 67 -23.87 19.96 24.53
CA CYS A 67 -24.29 19.88 25.93
C CYS A 67 -23.19 20.39 26.87
N THR A 68 -23.58 21.12 27.93
CA THR A 68 -22.64 21.62 28.95
C THR A 68 -22.03 20.51 29.80
N LEU A 69 -22.69 19.35 29.93
CA LEU A 69 -22.14 18.21 30.64
C LEU A 69 -20.97 17.56 29.91
N ASP A 70 -20.98 17.65 28.57
CA ASP A 70 -19.95 17.07 27.70
C ASP A 70 -18.89 18.09 27.29
N CYS A 71 -18.87 19.29 27.90
CA CYS A 71 -18.03 20.39 27.45
C CYS A 71 -16.54 20.03 27.49
N ASP A 72 -16.10 19.32 28.54
CA ASP A 72 -14.71 18.93 28.71
C ASP A 72 -14.28 17.91 27.63
N GLU A 73 -15.14 16.96 27.31
CA GLU A 73 -14.87 15.97 26.24
C GLU A 73 -14.91 16.59 24.85
N SER A 74 -15.82 17.53 24.61
CA SER A 74 -15.86 18.34 23.39
C SER A 74 -14.55 19.13 23.21
N VAL A 75 -14.02 19.74 24.28
CA VAL A 75 -12.73 20.45 24.25
C VAL A 75 -11.58 19.48 23.97
N ASN A 76 -11.55 18.31 24.60
CA ASN A 76 -10.54 17.28 24.35
C ASN A 76 -10.55 16.81 22.89
N THR A 77 -11.74 16.59 22.33
CA THR A 77 -11.93 16.20 20.92
C THR A 77 -11.42 17.29 19.97
N LEU A 78 -11.71 18.56 20.25
CA LEU A 78 -11.22 19.69 19.44
C LEU A 78 -9.71 19.84 19.53
N ARG A 79 -9.11 19.70 20.73
CA ARG A 79 -7.65 19.72 20.91
C ARG A 79 -6.98 18.56 20.17
N TYR A 80 -7.60 17.39 20.16
CA TYR A 80 -7.13 16.25 19.38
C TYR A 80 -7.19 16.54 17.88
N ALA A 81 -8.31 17.07 17.37
CA ALA A 81 -8.45 17.47 15.98
C ALA A 81 -7.45 18.57 15.56
N GLN A 82 -7.19 19.53 16.44
CA GLN A 82 -6.21 20.59 16.20
C GLN A 82 -4.79 20.03 16.01
N ARG A 83 -4.38 19.03 16.82
CA ARG A 83 -3.10 18.34 16.64
C ARG A 83 -3.09 17.47 15.39
N ALA A 84 -4.18 16.75 15.12
CA ALA A 84 -4.29 15.94 13.91
C ALA A 84 -4.15 16.79 12.63
N ARG A 85 -4.62 18.03 12.66
CA ARG A 85 -4.54 18.99 11.55
C ARG A 85 -3.10 19.41 11.21
N SER A 86 -2.17 19.41 12.17
CA SER A 86 -0.78 19.79 11.90
C SER A 86 0.06 18.66 11.32
N ILE A 87 -0.48 17.44 11.23
CA ILE A 87 0.18 16.31 10.59
C ILE A 87 0.18 16.53 9.07
N THR A 88 1.37 16.48 8.47
CA THR A 88 1.56 16.60 7.03
C THR A 88 1.75 15.23 6.40
N ASN A 89 0.95 14.92 5.37
CA ASN A 89 1.11 13.70 4.58
C ASN A 89 1.78 14.03 3.25
N VAL A 90 2.75 13.21 2.85
CA VAL A 90 3.42 13.31 1.56
C VAL A 90 2.76 12.33 0.61
N VAL A 91 1.91 12.85 -0.27
CA VAL A 91 1.20 12.02 -1.25
C VAL A 91 2.09 11.80 -2.47
N THR A 92 2.72 10.64 -2.55
CA THR A 92 3.37 10.16 -3.77
C THR A 92 2.32 9.48 -4.64
N LYS A 93 1.99 10.09 -5.79
CA LYS A 93 1.29 9.34 -6.84
C LYS A 93 2.15 8.14 -7.17
N ASP A 94 1.60 6.94 -7.07
CA ASP A 94 2.30 5.72 -7.46
C ASP A 94 2.70 5.86 -8.93
N ALA A 95 3.96 6.24 -9.20
CA ALA A 95 4.51 6.38 -10.54
C ALA A 95 4.47 5.05 -11.32
N LEU A 96 4.19 3.96 -10.59
CA LEU A 96 3.86 2.66 -11.12
C LEU A 96 2.68 2.72 -12.10
N ASP A 97 1.59 3.45 -11.81
CA ASP A 97 0.43 3.46 -12.73
C ASP A 97 0.70 4.16 -14.07
N ALA A 98 1.65 5.11 -14.11
CA ALA A 98 1.95 5.88 -15.32
C ALA A 98 3.02 5.23 -16.23
N LEU A 99 4.00 4.52 -15.67
CA LEU A 99 5.09 3.87 -16.43
C LEU A 99 4.86 2.37 -16.65
N GLN A 100 4.01 1.74 -15.83
CA GLN A 100 3.79 0.30 -15.87
C GLN A 100 2.67 -0.09 -16.83
N GLY A 101 1.78 0.84 -17.23
CA GLY A 101 0.77 0.62 -18.26
C GLY A 101 1.38 0.14 -19.59
N ASP A 102 2.35 0.89 -20.12
CA ASP A 102 3.00 0.57 -21.40
C ASP A 102 3.76 -0.76 -21.35
N ASN A 103 4.47 -1.03 -20.25
CA ASN A 103 5.20 -2.30 -20.06
C ASN A 103 4.24 -3.49 -19.89
N ILE A 104 3.13 -3.34 -19.15
CA ILE A 104 2.15 -4.41 -18.95
C ILE A 104 1.43 -4.74 -20.27
N GLU A 105 1.11 -3.75 -21.09
CA GLU A 105 0.47 -3.96 -22.40
C GLU A 105 1.41 -4.74 -23.34
N ALA A 106 2.68 -4.32 -23.46
CA ALA A 106 3.68 -4.99 -24.29
C ALA A 106 3.96 -6.44 -23.82
N LEU A 107 4.04 -6.66 -22.51
CA LEU A 107 4.19 -8.00 -21.93
C LEU A 107 2.97 -8.89 -22.20
N ARG A 108 1.75 -8.33 -22.17
CA ARG A 108 0.51 -9.06 -22.49
C ARG A 108 0.44 -9.45 -23.96
N GLU A 109 0.86 -8.57 -24.87
CA GLU A 109 0.92 -8.89 -26.31
C GLU A 109 1.91 -10.02 -26.60
N ALA A 110 3.10 -9.99 -26.00
CA ALA A 110 4.08 -11.06 -26.15
C ALA A 110 3.52 -12.40 -25.65
N LEU A 111 2.82 -12.42 -24.51
CA LEU A 111 2.20 -13.61 -23.94
C LEU A 111 1.11 -14.17 -24.87
N ASN A 112 0.30 -13.31 -25.49
CA ASN A 112 -0.72 -13.70 -26.45
C ASN A 112 -0.12 -14.31 -27.72
N ARG A 113 0.98 -13.74 -28.23
CA ARG A 113 1.69 -14.24 -29.41
C ARG A 113 2.24 -15.65 -29.18
N THR A 114 2.95 -15.86 -28.08
CA THR A 114 3.50 -17.18 -27.72
C THR A 114 2.39 -18.19 -27.44
N LYS A 115 1.24 -17.78 -26.87
CA LYS A 115 0.08 -18.66 -26.70
C LYS A 115 -0.54 -19.08 -28.04
N ALA A 116 -0.60 -18.18 -29.02
CA ALA A 116 -1.12 -18.50 -30.35
C ALA A 116 -0.23 -19.50 -31.10
N GLU A 117 1.09 -19.33 -31.04
CA GLU A 117 2.06 -20.28 -31.60
C GLU A 117 1.92 -21.67 -30.96
N ASN A 118 1.78 -21.72 -29.63
CA ASN A 118 1.55 -22.98 -28.92
C ASN A 118 0.22 -23.65 -29.32
N ALA A 119 -0.83 -22.88 -29.56
CA ALA A 119 -2.11 -23.43 -30.04
C ALA A 119 -1.96 -24.00 -31.45
N LEU A 120 -1.20 -23.34 -32.32
CA LEU A 120 -0.96 -23.78 -33.70
C LEU A 120 -0.11 -25.07 -33.74
N LEU A 121 0.98 -25.11 -32.98
CA LEU A 121 1.84 -26.29 -32.86
C LEU A 121 1.08 -27.49 -32.29
N LYS A 122 0.22 -27.27 -31.29
CA LYS A 122 -0.66 -28.33 -30.76
C LYS A 122 -1.64 -28.86 -31.82
N LYS A 123 -2.17 -27.98 -32.68
CA LYS A 123 -3.07 -28.38 -33.77
C LYS A 123 -2.34 -29.21 -34.84
N GLN A 124 -1.12 -28.82 -35.20
CA GLN A 124 -0.27 -29.60 -36.12
C GLN A 124 0.10 -30.98 -35.54
N LEU A 125 0.46 -31.05 -34.26
CA LEU A 125 0.71 -32.32 -33.57
C LEU A 125 -0.52 -33.23 -33.57
N CYS A 126 -1.73 -32.66 -33.42
CA CYS A 126 -2.98 -33.42 -33.51
C CYS A 126 -3.18 -34.04 -34.90
N LEU A 127 -2.91 -33.28 -35.97
CA LEU A 127 -3.02 -33.74 -37.35
C LEU A 127 -2.02 -34.87 -37.64
N CYS A 128 -0.72 -34.64 -37.41
CA CYS A 128 0.32 -35.65 -37.60
C CYS A 128 0.05 -36.91 -36.76
N ARG A 129 -0.44 -36.77 -35.52
CA ARG A 129 -0.78 -37.92 -34.68
C ARG A 129 -1.94 -38.73 -35.25
N SER A 130 -2.91 -38.09 -35.90
CA SER A 130 -4.02 -38.79 -36.58
C SER A 130 -3.52 -39.57 -37.80
N GLU A 131 -2.64 -38.98 -38.60
CA GLU A 131 -2.05 -39.60 -39.79
C GLU A 131 -1.17 -40.80 -39.43
N VAL A 132 -0.37 -40.68 -38.37
CA VAL A 132 0.41 -41.80 -37.85
C VAL A 132 -0.50 -42.92 -37.36
N SER A 133 -1.65 -42.60 -36.76
CA SER A 133 -2.62 -43.60 -36.29
C SER A 133 -3.29 -44.34 -37.44
N THR A 134 -3.65 -43.66 -38.53
CA THR A 134 -4.25 -44.30 -39.72
C THR A 134 -3.22 -45.18 -40.42
N LEU A 135 -1.99 -44.70 -40.62
CA LEU A 135 -0.90 -45.49 -41.21
C LEU A 135 -0.59 -46.75 -40.39
N LYS A 136 -0.54 -46.63 -39.05
CA LYS A 136 -0.34 -47.79 -38.17
C LYS A 136 -1.46 -48.82 -38.27
N SER A 137 -2.69 -48.36 -38.49
CA SER A 137 -3.86 -49.23 -38.69
C SER A 137 -3.78 -49.99 -40.02
N ILE A 138 -3.35 -49.32 -41.09
CA ILE A 138 -3.16 -49.93 -42.42
C ILE A 138 -2.05 -50.99 -42.39
N ILE A 139 -0.91 -50.69 -41.77
CA ILE A 139 0.20 -51.65 -41.64
C ILE A 139 -0.23 -52.89 -40.86
N LYS A 140 -1.04 -52.72 -39.80
CA LYS A 140 -1.53 -53.84 -38.97
C LYS A 140 -2.50 -54.78 -39.71
N PHE A 141 -3.22 -54.27 -40.71
CA PHE A 141 -4.05 -55.09 -41.60
C PHE A 141 -3.24 -55.78 -42.71
N GLY A 142 -2.13 -55.17 -43.15
CA GLY A 142 -1.26 -55.72 -44.19
C GLY A 142 -0.42 -56.93 -43.75
N THR A 143 -0.15 -57.09 -42.46
CA THR A 143 0.72 -58.16 -41.91
C THR A 143 -0.02 -59.46 -41.56
N HIS A 144 -1.31 -59.60 -41.89
CA HIS A 144 -2.13 -60.78 -41.53
C HIS A 144 -2.60 -61.62 -42.73
N LYS A 145 -2.03 -61.43 -43.93
CA LYS A 145 -2.21 -62.34 -45.08
C LYS A 145 -1.07 -63.34 -45.19
#